data_AF-N8VAW4-F1
#
_entry.id   AF-N8VAW4-F1
#
_cell.length_a   1.000
_cell.length_b   1.000
_cell.length_c   1.000
_cell.angle_alpha   90.00
_cell.angle_beta   90.00
_cell.angle_gamma   90.00
#
_symmetry.space_group_name_H-M   'P 1'
#
loop_
_entity.id
_entity.type
_entity.pdbx_description
1 polymer ?
#
loop_
_entity_poly.entity_id
_entity_poly.type
_entity_poly.pdbx_seq_one_letter_code
_entity_poly.pdbx_strand_id
1 'polypeptide(L)'
;MKSGATFESYIHYVYNTLLNLKGEKVQVSQNTTFRLSSGESYEIDIYYEFIKVGVRHRVAIECKDWKKPISQGQILEFHQKIKNIGENIVGVIISNSGLQSGAKLVAERHGILILNGEDIPTIPQLLASNIQTKLIPEPNCTGEPFWFIGELSNNSTMGTGTYNAFPQNSPADIPLFFSKKHAELYHNQLPDKERYAVFGMPQYKLKGLLAFAVPQEVKFGLIRKVYDSGEVSINIISANELKNEYLL
;
A
#
# COMPACT_ATOMS: atom_id res chain seq x y z
N MET A 1 -15.05 26.42 -10.34
CA MET A 1 -14.82 24.96 -10.19
C MET A 1 -16.06 24.22 -10.67
N LYS A 2 -15.94 23.12 -11.41
CA LYS A 2 -17.08 22.25 -11.73
C LYS A 2 -17.70 21.74 -10.42
N SER A 3 -19.03 21.71 -10.32
CA SER A 3 -19.73 21.03 -9.21
C SER A 3 -19.33 19.55 -9.21
N GLY A 4 -18.75 19.04 -8.13
CA GLY A 4 -18.26 17.64 -8.02
C GLY A 4 -16.73 17.47 -8.13
N ALA A 5 -15.97 18.49 -8.55
CA ALA A 5 -14.51 18.39 -8.71
C ALA A 5 -13.77 18.03 -7.40
N THR A 6 -14.29 18.48 -6.24
CA THR A 6 -13.73 18.13 -4.93
C THR A 6 -13.90 16.64 -4.63
N PHE A 7 -15.05 16.06 -4.99
CA PHE A 7 -15.32 14.64 -4.79
C PHE A 7 -14.41 13.79 -5.68
N GLU A 8 -14.30 14.11 -6.97
CA GLU A 8 -13.36 13.45 -7.90
C GLU A 8 -11.90 13.52 -7.40
N SER A 9 -11.49 14.69 -6.89
CA SER A 9 -10.13 14.88 -6.35
C SER A 9 -9.87 14.04 -5.10
N TYR A 10 -10.88 13.91 -4.25
CA TYR A 10 -10.82 13.05 -3.09
C TYR A 10 -10.73 11.56 -3.47
N ILE A 11 -11.59 11.09 -4.39
CA ILE A 11 -11.54 9.71 -4.88
C ILE A 11 -10.17 9.42 -5.52
N HIS A 12 -9.66 10.35 -6.34
CA HIS A 12 -8.34 10.20 -6.94
C HIS A 12 -7.24 10.06 -5.89
N TYR A 13 -7.23 10.93 -4.88
CA TYR A 13 -6.28 10.86 -3.78
C TYR A 13 -6.34 9.51 -3.05
N VAL A 14 -7.55 9.01 -2.77
CA VAL A 14 -7.79 7.73 -2.10
C VAL A 14 -7.18 6.58 -2.91
N TYR A 15 -7.57 6.44 -4.19
CA TYR A 15 -7.09 5.35 -5.04
C TYR A 15 -5.57 5.44 -5.29
N ASN A 16 -5.05 6.64 -5.53
CA ASN A 16 -3.61 6.85 -5.68
C ASN A 16 -2.83 6.46 -4.42
N THR A 17 -3.37 6.77 -3.24
CA THR A 17 -2.75 6.38 -1.97
C THR A 17 -2.78 4.87 -1.78
N LEU A 18 -3.96 4.24 -1.92
CA LEU A 18 -4.15 2.80 -1.71
C LEU A 18 -3.31 1.95 -2.67
N LEU A 19 -3.29 2.30 -3.96
CA LEU A 19 -2.56 1.54 -4.99
C LEU A 19 -1.04 1.60 -4.83
N ASN A 20 -0.53 2.60 -4.11
CA ASN A 20 0.89 2.87 -3.97
C ASN A 20 1.36 2.80 -2.50
N LEU A 21 0.58 2.18 -1.60
CA LEU A 21 0.90 2.08 -0.17
C LEU A 21 2.26 1.41 0.09
N LYS A 22 2.63 0.43 -0.73
CA LYS A 22 3.89 -0.34 -0.60
C LYS A 22 4.97 0.17 -1.56
N GLY A 23 4.77 1.36 -2.14
CA GLY A 23 5.75 1.98 -3.03
C GLY A 23 5.67 1.49 -4.47
N GLU A 24 4.56 0.85 -4.86
CA GLU A 24 4.19 0.71 -6.25
C GLU A 24 4.18 2.10 -6.93
N LYS A 25 4.27 2.09 -8.26
CA LYS A 25 4.27 3.30 -9.09
C LYS A 25 3.11 3.26 -10.09
N VAL A 26 1.94 2.85 -9.60
CA VAL A 26 0.71 2.84 -10.39
C VAL A 26 0.31 4.28 -10.66
N GLN A 27 0.27 4.65 -11.94
CA GLN A 27 -0.23 5.95 -12.35
C GLN A 27 -1.76 5.96 -12.27
N VAL A 28 -2.28 6.86 -11.45
CA VAL A 28 -3.71 7.16 -11.37
C VAL A 28 -3.91 8.54 -11.97
N SER A 29 -4.69 8.63 -13.05
CA SER A 29 -4.93 9.84 -13.81
C SER A 29 -6.34 10.37 -13.56
N GLN A 30 -6.50 11.70 -13.53
CA GLN A 30 -7.81 12.37 -13.47
C GLN A 30 -8.19 12.96 -14.82
N ASN A 31 -9.49 13.06 -15.11
CA ASN A 31 -10.05 13.69 -16.31
C ASN A 31 -9.37 13.18 -17.60
N THR A 32 -9.19 11.87 -17.69
CA THR A 32 -8.44 11.25 -18.78
C THR A 32 -9.29 11.25 -20.04
N THR A 33 -8.84 11.96 -21.07
CA THR A 33 -9.50 11.96 -22.38
C THR A 33 -8.84 10.95 -23.31
N PHE A 34 -9.62 9.95 -23.73
CA PHE A 34 -9.24 9.01 -24.77
C PHE A 34 -9.76 9.51 -26.11
N ARG A 35 -8.86 9.68 -27.10
CA ARG A 35 -9.22 10.01 -28.48
C ARG A 35 -9.08 8.77 -29.34
N LEU A 36 -10.18 8.35 -29.97
CA LEU A 36 -10.18 7.21 -30.88
C LEU A 36 -9.70 7.63 -32.27
N SER A 37 -9.29 6.64 -33.06
CA SER A 37 -8.92 6.84 -34.47
C SER A 37 -10.09 7.33 -35.33
N SER A 38 -11.33 7.06 -34.92
CA SER A 38 -12.56 7.58 -35.54
C SER A 38 -12.76 9.09 -35.33
N GLY A 39 -11.97 9.73 -34.46
CA GLY A 39 -12.09 11.14 -34.09
C GLY A 39 -12.98 11.40 -32.87
N GLU A 40 -13.69 10.37 -32.38
CA GLU A 40 -14.48 10.46 -31.14
C GLU A 40 -13.59 10.58 -29.91
N SER A 41 -14.07 11.27 -28.88
CA SER A 41 -13.37 11.42 -27.61
C SER A 41 -14.25 11.06 -26.42
N TYR A 42 -13.66 10.33 -25.47
CA TYR A 42 -14.33 9.93 -24.22
C TYR A 42 -13.51 10.37 -23.01
N GLU A 43 -14.14 11.09 -22.09
CA GLU A 43 -13.54 11.51 -20.82
C GLU A 43 -13.93 10.53 -19.71
N ILE A 44 -12.94 10.09 -18.93
CA ILE A 44 -13.10 9.27 -17.73
C ILE A 44 -12.57 10.07 -16.53
N ASP A 45 -13.37 10.20 -15.48
CA ASP A 45 -13.04 11.03 -14.32
C ASP A 45 -11.75 10.54 -13.65
N ILE A 46 -11.62 9.23 -13.42
CA ILE A 46 -10.38 8.62 -12.91
C ILE A 46 -10.08 7.33 -13.66
N TYR A 47 -8.84 7.19 -14.13
CA TYR A 47 -8.37 6.00 -14.82
C TYR A 47 -7.02 5.55 -14.23
N TYR A 48 -6.86 4.25 -14.03
CA TYR A 48 -5.57 3.67 -13.70
C TYR A 48 -5.40 2.29 -14.34
N GLU A 49 -4.14 1.92 -14.50
CA GLU A 49 -3.77 0.60 -15.01
C GLU A 49 -2.45 0.13 -14.44
N PHE A 50 -2.29 -1.18 -14.35
CA PHE A 50 -1.05 -1.82 -13.91
C PHE A 50 -0.94 -3.22 -14.52
N ILE A 51 0.26 -3.78 -14.49
CA ILE A 51 0.53 -5.15 -14.94
C ILE A 51 0.79 -6.03 -13.72
N LYS A 52 0.10 -7.16 -13.62
CA LYS A 52 0.35 -8.17 -12.58
C LYS A 52 0.45 -9.54 -13.24
N VAL A 53 1.57 -10.22 -13.02
CA VAL A 53 1.89 -11.54 -13.63
C VAL A 53 1.65 -11.54 -15.15
N GLY A 54 2.13 -10.50 -15.84
CA GLY A 54 1.98 -10.34 -17.30
C GLY A 54 0.59 -9.93 -17.80
N VAL A 55 -0.40 -9.80 -16.91
CA VAL A 55 -1.76 -9.39 -17.26
C VAL A 55 -1.95 -7.89 -17.00
N ARG A 56 -2.40 -7.16 -18.02
CA ARG A 56 -2.76 -5.73 -17.90
C ARG A 56 -4.15 -5.59 -17.30
N HIS A 57 -4.24 -4.95 -16.13
CA HIS A 57 -5.48 -4.60 -15.46
C HIS A 57 -5.77 -3.12 -15.68
N ARG A 58 -7.00 -2.79 -16.05
CA ARG A 58 -7.44 -1.42 -16.34
C ARG A 58 -8.75 -1.14 -15.62
N VAL A 59 -8.84 0.02 -14.99
CA VAL A 59 -10.02 0.44 -14.26
C VAL A 59 -10.38 1.87 -14.65
N ALA A 60 -11.64 2.06 -15.00
CA ALA A 60 -12.24 3.37 -15.25
C ALA A 60 -13.28 3.65 -14.16
N ILE A 61 -13.18 4.81 -13.52
CA ILE A 61 -14.09 5.24 -12.47
C ILE A 61 -14.81 6.51 -12.93
N GLU A 62 -16.13 6.50 -12.81
CA GLU A 62 -16.97 7.68 -12.96
C GLU A 62 -17.49 8.11 -11.57
N CYS A 63 -17.32 9.38 -11.23
CA CYS A 63 -17.76 9.98 -9.97
C CYS A 63 -19.08 10.73 -10.19
N LYS A 64 -20.09 10.45 -9.37
CA LYS A 64 -21.40 11.11 -9.44
C LYS A 64 -21.80 11.64 -8.07
N ASP A 65 -21.44 12.89 -7.81
CA ASP A 65 -21.77 13.60 -6.56
C ASP A 65 -23.04 14.46 -6.70
N TRP A 66 -24.11 13.89 -7.23
CA TRP A 66 -25.37 14.61 -7.47
C TRP A 66 -26.45 14.16 -6.49
N LYS A 67 -27.41 15.03 -6.21
CA LYS A 67 -28.57 14.70 -5.36
C LYS A 67 -29.49 13.63 -5.95
N LYS A 68 -29.48 13.45 -7.27
CA LYS A 68 -30.37 12.51 -7.96
C LYS A 68 -29.69 11.13 -8.09
N PRO A 69 -30.39 10.03 -7.74
CA PRO A 69 -29.88 8.69 -7.95
C PRO A 69 -29.52 8.42 -9.40
N ILE A 70 -28.52 7.55 -9.61
CA ILE A 70 -28.05 7.18 -10.94
C ILE A 70 -29.13 6.40 -11.68
N SER A 71 -29.42 6.82 -12.91
CA SER A 71 -30.38 6.17 -13.79
C SER A 71 -29.78 5.03 -14.61
N GLN A 72 -30.64 4.16 -15.15
CA GLN A 72 -30.22 3.10 -16.08
C GLN A 72 -29.47 3.66 -17.30
N GLY A 73 -29.94 4.79 -17.85
CA GLY A 73 -29.32 5.42 -19.01
C GLY A 73 -27.87 5.83 -18.77
N GLN A 74 -27.58 6.37 -17.59
CA GLN A 74 -26.21 6.79 -17.22
C GLN A 74 -25.26 5.59 -17.08
N ILE A 75 -25.75 4.45 -16.60
CA ILE A 75 -24.94 3.22 -16.52
C ILE A 75 -24.65 2.69 -17.92
N LEU A 76 -25.64 2.67 -18.81
CA LEU A 76 -25.47 2.23 -20.19
C LEU A 76 -24.54 3.16 -20.98
N GLU A 77 -24.66 4.47 -20.77
CA GLU A 77 -23.75 5.47 -21.33
C GLU A 77 -22.31 5.22 -20.89
N PHE A 78 -22.08 5.03 -19.58
CA PHE A 78 -20.75 4.72 -19.07
C PHE A 78 -20.21 3.37 -19.56
N HIS A 79 -21.06 2.34 -19.62
CA HIS A 79 -20.69 1.04 -20.18
C HIS A 79 -20.22 1.17 -21.63
N GLN A 80 -20.98 1.90 -22.45
CA GLN A 80 -20.65 2.11 -23.85
C GLN A 80 -19.36 2.94 -24.00
N LYS A 81 -19.20 3.98 -23.18
CA LYS A 81 -17.98 4.80 -23.10
C LYS A 81 -16.75 3.92 -22.88
N ILE A 82 -16.80 3.04 -21.87
CA ILE A 82 -15.70 2.11 -21.56
C ILE A 82 -15.45 1.13 -22.73
N LYS A 83 -16.50 0.53 -23.29
CA LYS A 83 -16.35 -0.40 -24.42
C LYS A 83 -15.71 0.26 -25.64
N ASN A 84 -16.02 1.52 -25.91
CA ASN A 84 -15.43 2.26 -27.03
C ASN A 84 -13.95 2.58 -26.78
N ILE A 85 -13.55 2.84 -25.53
CA ILE A 85 -12.15 3.07 -25.16
C ILE A 85 -11.33 1.78 -25.33
N GLY A 86 -11.88 0.64 -24.92
CA GLY A 86 -11.26 -0.66 -25.17
C GLY A 86 -11.87 -1.81 -24.39
N GLU A 87 -11.53 -3.03 -24.81
CA GLU A 87 -11.97 -4.26 -24.15
C GLU A 87 -11.36 -4.40 -22.74
N ASN A 88 -11.94 -5.23 -21.86
CA ASN A 88 -11.36 -5.61 -20.55
C ASN A 88 -11.01 -4.46 -19.60
N ILE A 89 -11.77 -3.38 -19.63
CA ILE A 89 -11.71 -2.30 -18.63
C ILE A 89 -12.81 -2.54 -17.60
N VAL A 90 -12.45 -2.60 -16.33
CA VAL A 90 -13.41 -2.68 -15.23
C VAL A 90 -14.03 -1.30 -15.01
N GLY A 91 -15.35 -1.21 -15.07
CA GLY A 91 -16.08 0.02 -14.79
C GLY A 91 -16.50 0.11 -13.33
N VAL A 92 -16.25 1.25 -12.70
CA VAL A 92 -16.72 1.58 -11.35
C VAL A 92 -17.48 2.91 -11.40
N ILE A 93 -18.63 2.98 -10.74
CA ILE A 93 -19.31 4.25 -10.48
C ILE A 93 -19.35 4.48 -8.98
N ILE A 94 -18.91 5.66 -8.54
CA ILE A 94 -18.94 6.06 -7.12
C ILE A 94 -19.93 7.21 -6.96
N SER A 95 -20.92 7.03 -6.09
CA SER A 95 -22.00 8.01 -5.90
C SER A 95 -22.52 8.09 -4.48
N ASN A 96 -22.87 9.31 -4.05
CA ASN A 96 -23.52 9.57 -2.76
C ASN A 96 -25.05 9.43 -2.80
N SER A 97 -25.66 9.32 -3.99
CA SER A 97 -27.12 9.29 -4.17
C SER A 97 -27.70 7.92 -4.52
N GLY A 98 -26.86 6.89 -4.59
CA GLY A 98 -27.29 5.53 -4.90
C GLY A 98 -27.86 5.36 -6.32
N LEU A 99 -28.70 4.33 -6.47
CA LEU A 99 -29.24 3.87 -7.76
C LEU A 99 -30.76 3.97 -7.80
N GLN A 100 -31.31 4.25 -8.98
CA GLN A 100 -32.74 3.98 -9.22
C GLN A 100 -33.00 2.46 -9.19
N SER A 101 -34.23 2.04 -8.86
CA SER A 101 -34.61 0.62 -8.71
C SER A 101 -34.24 -0.25 -9.92
N GLY A 102 -34.38 0.28 -11.15
CA GLY A 102 -33.99 -0.42 -12.37
C GLY A 102 -32.49 -0.38 -12.68
N ALA A 103 -31.73 0.56 -12.12
CA ALA A 103 -30.33 0.81 -12.45
C ALA A 103 -29.40 -0.28 -11.88
N LYS A 104 -29.73 -0.84 -10.70
CA LYS A 104 -28.94 -1.89 -10.07
C LYS A 104 -28.78 -3.15 -10.94
N LEU A 105 -29.89 -3.66 -11.47
CA LEU A 105 -29.86 -4.86 -12.34
C LEU A 105 -29.07 -4.62 -13.64
N VAL A 106 -29.07 -3.39 -14.15
CA VAL A 106 -28.31 -3.01 -15.34
C VAL A 106 -26.82 -2.95 -15.03
N ALA A 107 -26.42 -2.37 -13.89
CA ALA A 107 -25.03 -2.36 -13.45
C ALA A 107 -24.46 -3.78 -13.30
N GLU A 108 -25.20 -4.65 -12.59
CA GLU A 108 -24.81 -6.05 -12.37
C GLU A 108 -24.67 -6.81 -13.70
N ARG A 109 -25.63 -6.66 -14.62
CA ARG A 109 -25.60 -7.31 -15.94
C ARG A 109 -24.39 -6.93 -16.78
N HIS A 110 -23.95 -5.68 -16.68
CA HIS A 110 -22.82 -5.15 -17.45
C HIS A 110 -21.50 -5.18 -16.67
N GLY A 111 -21.48 -5.77 -15.46
CA GLY A 111 -20.28 -5.87 -14.63
C GLY A 111 -19.75 -4.52 -14.16
N ILE A 112 -20.61 -3.51 -14.01
CA ILE A 112 -20.24 -2.20 -13.46
C ILE A 112 -20.37 -2.26 -11.95
N LEU A 113 -19.26 -2.04 -11.24
CA LEU A 113 -19.26 -1.95 -9.79
C LEU A 113 -19.84 -0.60 -9.35
N ILE A 114 -20.76 -0.62 -8.40
CA ILE A 114 -21.31 0.60 -7.81
C ILE A 114 -20.85 0.67 -6.36
N LEU A 115 -20.22 1.78 -5.98
CA LEU A 115 -19.78 2.06 -4.61
C LEU A 115 -20.49 3.31 -4.10
N ASN A 116 -20.83 3.32 -2.80
CA ASN A 116 -21.24 4.54 -2.14
C ASN A 116 -19.98 5.37 -1.80
N GLY A 117 -20.08 6.70 -1.82
CA GLY A 117 -18.99 7.54 -1.31
C GLY A 117 -18.69 7.28 0.18
N GLU A 118 -19.67 6.81 0.96
CA GLU A 118 -19.49 6.37 2.35
C GLU A 118 -18.59 5.12 2.47
N ASP A 119 -18.52 4.29 1.43
CA ASP A 119 -17.63 3.11 1.39
C ASP A 119 -16.17 3.48 1.10
N ILE A 120 -15.91 4.74 0.73
CA ILE A 120 -14.59 5.23 0.36
C ILE A 120 -13.80 5.63 1.61
N PRO A 121 -12.60 5.05 1.85
CA PRO A 121 -11.82 5.33 3.04
C PRO A 121 -11.55 6.81 3.27
N THR A 122 -11.86 7.28 4.47
CA THR A 122 -11.56 8.64 4.96
C THR A 122 -10.06 8.90 5.05
N ILE A 123 -9.64 10.17 5.07
CA ILE A 123 -8.24 10.55 5.27
C ILE A 123 -7.65 9.94 6.55
N PRO A 124 -8.33 9.95 7.72
CA PRO A 124 -7.83 9.25 8.90
C PRO A 124 -7.66 7.74 8.70
N GLN A 125 -8.59 7.08 8.00
CA GLN A 125 -8.47 5.65 7.68
C GLN A 125 -7.31 5.36 6.72
N LEU A 126 -7.06 6.23 5.73
CA LEU A 126 -5.91 6.13 4.84
C LEU A 126 -4.60 6.32 5.59
N LEU A 127 -4.54 7.29 6.51
CA LEU A 127 -3.38 7.51 7.36
C LEU A 127 -3.11 6.28 8.24
N ALA A 128 -4.14 5.75 8.89
CA ALA A 128 -4.05 4.52 9.69
C ALA A 128 -3.54 3.34 8.85
N SER A 129 -4.07 3.17 7.63
CA SER A 129 -3.65 2.12 6.70
C SER A 129 -2.18 2.28 6.28
N ASN A 130 -1.73 3.50 6.02
CA ASN A 130 -0.34 3.81 5.69
C ASN A 130 0.61 3.54 6.87
N ILE A 131 0.22 3.94 8.09
CA ILE A 131 0.98 3.64 9.32
C ILE A 131 1.07 2.13 9.53
N GLN A 132 -0.07 1.43 9.47
CA GLN A 132 -0.13 -0.02 9.65
C GLN A 132 0.75 -0.74 8.62
N THR A 133 0.61 -0.38 7.34
CA THR A 133 1.37 -1.00 6.25
C THR A 133 2.87 -0.82 6.44
N LYS A 134 3.33 0.37 6.84
CA LYS A 134 4.77 0.68 6.89
C LYS A 134 5.43 0.30 8.21
N LEU A 135 4.72 0.33 9.33
CA LEU A 135 5.34 0.23 10.66
C LEU A 135 5.01 -1.08 11.38
N ILE A 136 3.88 -1.72 11.09
CA ILE A 136 3.46 -2.93 11.80
C ILE A 136 4.04 -4.18 11.12
N PRO A 137 4.87 -5.00 11.81
CA PRO A 137 5.45 -6.20 11.23
C PRO A 137 4.42 -7.30 10.97
N GLU A 138 4.55 -7.99 9.83
CA GLU A 138 3.65 -9.08 9.42
C GLU A 138 4.46 -10.37 9.16
N PRO A 139 3.99 -11.56 9.61
CA PRO A 139 4.79 -12.80 9.63
C PRO A 139 5.15 -13.30 8.22
N ASN A 140 4.37 -12.90 7.21
CA ASN A 140 4.57 -13.34 5.82
C ASN A 140 5.43 -12.35 5.00
N CYS A 141 6.01 -11.33 5.63
CA CYS A 141 6.93 -10.44 4.94
C CYS A 141 8.25 -11.15 4.59
N THR A 142 8.74 -10.89 3.38
CA THR A 142 10.07 -11.33 2.94
C THR A 142 11.09 -10.22 3.25
N GLY A 143 12.32 -10.61 3.61
CA GLY A 143 13.41 -9.66 3.81
C GLY A 143 14.00 -9.15 2.50
N GLU A 144 14.07 -7.83 2.34
CA GLU A 144 14.57 -7.15 1.14
C GLU A 144 15.57 -6.03 1.51
N PRO A 145 16.83 -6.36 1.87
CA PRO A 145 17.37 -7.71 2.11
C PRO A 145 17.28 -8.13 3.59
N PHE A 146 16.78 -7.26 4.48
CA PHE A 146 16.95 -7.45 5.91
C PHE A 146 15.84 -8.27 6.55
N TRP A 147 16.18 -8.90 7.65
CA TRP A 147 15.31 -9.48 8.66
C TRP A 147 15.56 -8.72 9.96
N PHE A 148 14.55 -8.67 10.83
CA PHE A 148 14.65 -8.03 12.13
C PHE A 148 13.85 -8.80 13.15
N ILE A 149 14.08 -8.50 14.43
CA ILE A 149 13.33 -9.07 15.54
C ILE A 149 12.40 -7.97 16.07
N GLY A 150 11.10 -8.25 16.12
CA GLY A 150 10.07 -7.31 16.57
C GLY A 150 9.23 -7.91 17.70
N GLU A 151 8.72 -7.07 18.58
CA GLU A 151 7.83 -7.47 19.67
C GLU A 151 6.48 -7.91 19.11
N LEU A 152 5.93 -9.00 19.65
CA LEU A 152 4.63 -9.54 19.30
C LEU A 152 3.50 -8.80 20.03
N SER A 153 2.39 -8.61 19.32
CA SER A 153 1.14 -8.20 19.94
C SER A 153 0.54 -9.37 20.71
N ASN A 154 -0.12 -9.09 21.84
CA ASN A 154 -0.71 -10.11 22.70
C ASN A 154 -1.65 -11.04 21.93
N ASN A 155 -1.44 -12.35 22.08
CA ASN A 155 -2.23 -13.40 21.42
C ASN A 155 -2.28 -13.27 19.87
N SER A 156 -1.24 -12.73 19.25
CA SER A 156 -1.18 -12.49 17.81
C SER A 156 0.18 -12.88 17.22
N THR A 157 0.19 -13.23 15.93
CA THR A 157 1.42 -13.39 15.13
C THR A 157 1.88 -12.07 14.51
N MET A 158 1.17 -10.97 14.77
CA MET A 158 1.52 -9.62 14.31
C MET A 158 2.52 -8.97 15.28
N GLY A 159 3.42 -8.16 14.74
CA GLY A 159 4.27 -7.32 15.58
C GLY A 159 3.54 -6.07 16.11
N THR A 160 4.09 -5.43 17.13
CA THR A 160 3.58 -4.15 17.67
C THR A 160 4.14 -2.93 16.94
N GLY A 161 5.23 -3.10 16.20
CA GLY A 161 6.07 -2.00 15.68
C GLY A 161 7.27 -1.67 16.58
N THR A 162 7.35 -2.26 17.77
CA THR A 162 8.53 -2.19 18.63
C THR A 162 9.60 -3.17 18.15
N TYR A 163 10.83 -2.70 18.03
CA TYR A 163 11.98 -3.51 17.62
C TYR A 163 12.74 -4.05 18.84
N ASN A 164 13.32 -5.24 18.71
CA ASN A 164 14.41 -5.62 19.58
C ASN A 164 15.59 -4.68 19.32
N ALA A 165 16.24 -4.24 20.39
CA ALA A 165 17.38 -3.34 20.34
C ALA A 165 18.55 -3.92 21.14
N PHE A 166 19.76 -3.50 20.80
CA PHE A 166 20.94 -3.79 21.60
C PHE A 166 20.87 -3.09 22.97
N PRO A 167 21.61 -3.58 23.98
CA PRO A 167 21.71 -2.92 25.26
C PRO A 167 22.19 -1.47 25.15
N GLN A 168 21.80 -0.63 26.10
CA GLN A 168 22.25 0.76 26.16
C GLN A 168 23.79 0.85 26.14
N ASN A 169 24.31 1.84 25.41
CA ASN A 169 25.75 2.05 25.14
C ASN A 169 26.40 1.03 24.19
N SER A 170 25.62 0.16 23.56
CA SER A 170 26.11 -0.61 22.41
C SER A 170 26.47 0.31 21.26
N PRO A 171 27.42 -0.08 20.39
CA PRO A 171 27.87 0.78 19.30
C PRO A 171 26.85 0.89 18.14
N ALA A 172 25.77 0.08 18.18
CA ALA A 172 24.58 0.18 17.35
C ALA A 172 23.32 -0.02 18.21
N ASP A 173 22.18 0.46 17.72
CA ASP A 173 20.89 0.41 18.42
C ASP A 173 20.03 -0.77 17.97
N ILE A 174 19.85 -0.95 16.66
CA ILE A 174 18.91 -1.96 16.13
C ILE A 174 19.66 -2.99 15.27
N PRO A 175 19.55 -4.30 15.57
CA PRO A 175 20.11 -5.35 14.72
C PRO A 175 19.26 -5.58 13.46
N LEU A 176 19.92 -5.63 12.31
CA LEU A 176 19.35 -6.05 11.03
C LEU A 176 20.15 -7.23 10.48
N PHE A 177 19.47 -8.27 10.01
CA PHE A 177 20.10 -9.52 9.59
C PHE A 177 19.91 -9.74 8.10
N PHE A 178 20.95 -10.15 7.38
CA PHE A 178 20.81 -10.54 5.96
C PHE A 178 20.15 -11.91 5.76
N SER A 179 20.06 -12.72 6.81
CA SER A 179 19.52 -14.08 6.74
C SER A 179 18.48 -14.30 7.82
N LYS A 180 17.32 -14.82 7.44
CA LYS A 180 16.27 -15.27 8.37
C LYS A 180 16.84 -16.24 9.40
N LYS A 181 17.65 -17.20 8.94
CA LYS A 181 18.29 -18.21 9.81
C LYS A 181 19.16 -17.56 10.89
N HIS A 182 19.94 -16.53 10.53
CA HIS A 182 20.75 -15.81 11.51
C HIS A 182 19.89 -15.00 12.49
N ALA A 183 18.82 -14.37 12.01
CA ALA A 183 17.87 -13.70 12.89
C ALA A 183 17.20 -14.67 13.87
N GLU A 184 16.82 -15.87 13.42
CA GLU A 184 16.24 -16.92 14.27
C GLU A 184 17.26 -17.48 15.27
N LEU A 185 18.52 -17.67 14.88
CA LEU A 185 19.59 -18.07 15.81
C LEU A 185 19.79 -17.04 16.92
N TYR A 186 19.84 -15.75 16.57
CA TYR A 186 19.96 -14.66 17.54
C TYR A 186 18.73 -14.56 18.43
N HIS A 187 17.53 -14.64 17.85
CA HIS A 187 16.25 -14.64 18.59
C HIS A 187 16.18 -15.76 19.62
N ASN A 188 16.65 -16.97 19.28
CA ASN A 188 16.65 -18.11 20.20
C ASN A 188 17.55 -17.92 21.43
N GLN A 189 18.50 -16.98 21.38
CA GLN A 189 19.40 -16.63 22.48
C GLN A 189 18.85 -15.51 23.37
N LEU A 190 17.75 -14.85 22.98
CA LEU A 190 17.14 -13.80 23.78
C LEU A 190 16.48 -14.37 25.04
N PRO A 191 16.66 -13.74 26.22
CA PRO A 191 16.08 -14.22 27.47
C PRO A 191 14.55 -14.18 27.48
N ASP A 192 13.95 -13.20 26.79
CA ASP A 192 12.50 -13.00 26.67
C ASP A 192 11.99 -13.24 25.24
N LYS A 193 12.61 -14.20 24.53
CA LYS A 193 12.32 -14.55 23.13
C LYS A 193 10.83 -14.77 22.83
N GLU A 194 10.03 -15.24 23.79
CA GLU A 194 8.59 -15.48 23.61
C GLU A 194 7.79 -14.19 23.36
N ARG A 195 8.35 -13.02 23.73
CA ARG A 195 7.75 -11.70 23.43
C ARG A 195 8.08 -11.21 22.03
N TYR A 196 8.97 -11.88 21.32
CA TYR A 196 9.52 -11.40 20.06
C TYR A 196 9.38 -12.46 18.95
N ALA A 197 9.41 -12.01 17.70
CA ALA A 197 9.49 -12.87 16.54
C ALA A 197 10.38 -12.25 15.46
N VAL A 198 10.86 -13.11 14.55
CA VAL A 198 11.62 -12.70 13.37
C VAL A 198 10.66 -12.32 12.24
N PHE A 199 10.86 -11.12 11.70
CA PHE A 199 10.08 -10.58 10.59
C PHE A 199 10.99 -10.22 9.41
N GLY A 200 10.47 -10.40 8.18
CA GLY A 200 11.12 -9.84 7.00
C GLY A 200 10.94 -8.32 6.96
N MET A 201 11.95 -7.61 6.46
CA MET A 201 11.94 -6.18 6.20
C MET A 201 11.87 -5.89 4.69
N PRO A 202 10.67 -5.78 4.11
CA PRO A 202 10.50 -5.25 2.76
C PRO A 202 10.97 -3.79 2.68
N GLN A 203 11.34 -3.34 1.48
CA GLN A 203 11.85 -1.97 1.31
C GLN A 203 10.87 -0.88 1.77
N TYR A 204 9.55 -1.08 1.61
CA TYR A 204 8.55 -0.09 2.05
C TYR A 204 8.42 0.03 3.57
N LYS A 205 8.70 -1.05 4.32
CA LYS A 205 8.77 -1.02 5.78
C LYS A 205 10.09 -0.42 6.25
N LEU A 206 11.20 -0.72 5.55
CA LEU A 206 12.50 -0.07 5.81
C LEU A 206 12.40 1.45 5.63
N LYS A 207 11.72 1.92 4.57
CA LYS A 207 11.39 3.35 4.38
C LYS A 207 10.61 3.92 5.56
N GLY A 208 9.64 3.18 6.09
CA GLY A 208 8.85 3.55 7.26
C GLY A 208 9.72 3.72 8.52
N LEU A 209 10.55 2.73 8.82
CA LEU A 209 11.50 2.78 9.94
C LEU A 209 12.47 3.96 9.82
N LEU A 210 13.05 4.15 8.63
CA LEU A 210 14.04 5.20 8.38
C LEU A 210 13.48 6.61 8.46
N ALA A 211 12.18 6.80 8.26
CA ALA A 211 11.52 8.09 8.43
C ALA A 211 11.67 8.65 9.86
N PHE A 212 11.79 7.76 10.86
CA PHE A 212 12.00 8.13 12.27
C PHE A 212 13.45 7.93 12.72
N ALA A 213 14.13 6.93 12.18
CA ALA A 213 15.50 6.60 12.55
C ALA A 213 16.51 7.68 12.11
N VAL A 214 16.29 8.32 10.94
CA VAL A 214 17.19 9.36 10.43
C VAL A 214 17.22 10.61 11.32
N PRO A 215 16.07 11.24 11.68
CA PRO A 215 16.08 12.39 12.58
C PRO A 215 16.65 12.11 13.98
N GLN A 216 16.62 10.85 14.42
CA GLN A 216 17.12 10.43 15.73
C GLN A 216 18.55 9.88 15.67
N GLU A 217 19.22 9.94 14.51
CA GLU A 217 20.59 9.45 14.31
C GLU A 217 20.82 8.00 14.75
N VAL A 218 19.78 7.16 14.63
CA VAL A 218 19.83 5.74 15.00
C VAL A 218 20.90 5.02 14.18
N LYS A 219 21.67 4.15 14.84
CA LYS A 219 22.68 3.29 14.25
C LYS A 219 22.18 1.86 14.16
N PHE A 220 22.42 1.23 13.02
CA PHE A 220 22.02 -0.15 12.76
C PHE A 220 23.23 -1.07 12.79
N GLY A 221 23.03 -2.25 13.39
CA GLY A 221 23.99 -3.34 13.34
C GLY A 221 23.64 -4.31 12.23
N LEU A 222 24.38 -4.27 11.13
CA LEU A 222 24.23 -5.21 10.02
C LEU A 222 24.90 -6.54 10.36
N ILE A 223 24.10 -7.52 10.75
CA ILE A 223 24.55 -8.85 11.18
C ILE A 223 24.63 -9.78 9.95
N ARG A 224 25.86 -10.21 9.65
CA ARG A 224 26.14 -11.14 8.54
C ARG A 224 26.14 -12.59 8.98
N LYS A 225 26.60 -12.86 10.20
CA LYS A 225 26.72 -14.21 10.77
C LYS A 225 26.47 -14.19 12.26
N VAL A 226 25.79 -15.23 12.74
CA VAL A 226 25.61 -15.54 14.16
C VAL A 226 26.30 -16.89 14.40
N TYR A 227 27.20 -16.94 15.36
CA TYR A 227 27.96 -18.13 15.72
C TYR A 227 27.23 -18.94 16.81
N ASP A 228 27.54 -20.23 16.92
CA ASP A 228 26.94 -21.11 17.94
C ASP A 228 27.30 -20.67 19.37
N SER A 229 28.42 -19.94 19.53
CA SER A 229 28.83 -19.29 20.79
C SER A 229 27.96 -18.09 21.19
N GLY A 230 27.09 -17.60 20.31
CA GLY A 230 26.30 -16.38 20.48
C GLY A 230 26.99 -15.10 20.00
N GLU A 231 28.24 -15.18 19.57
CA GLU A 231 28.93 -14.06 18.94
C GLU A 231 28.28 -13.69 17.60
N VAL A 232 28.36 -12.41 17.23
CA VAL A 232 27.83 -11.91 15.96
C VAL A 232 28.90 -11.15 15.16
N SER A 233 28.91 -11.37 13.86
CA SER A 233 29.65 -10.52 12.93
C SER A 233 28.78 -9.33 12.55
N ILE A 234 29.12 -8.15 13.08
CA ILE A 234 28.37 -6.90 12.95
C ILE A 234 29.18 -5.85 12.19
N ASN A 235 28.53 -5.17 11.25
CA ASN A 235 29.00 -3.91 10.67
C ASN A 235 28.02 -2.80 11.06
N ILE A 236 28.53 -1.67 11.52
CA ILE A 236 27.69 -0.56 11.99
C ILE A 236 27.48 0.43 10.84
N ILE A 237 26.24 0.85 10.67
CA ILE A 237 25.83 1.80 9.63
C ILE A 237 24.86 2.83 10.23
N SER A 238 24.96 4.09 9.83
CA SER A 238 23.97 5.11 10.23
C SER A 238 22.66 4.95 9.46
N ALA A 239 21.56 5.47 10.00
CA ALA A 239 20.27 5.51 9.29
C ALA A 239 20.35 6.19 7.91
N ASN A 240 21.17 7.23 7.77
CA ASN A 240 21.37 7.94 6.50
C ASN A 240 22.12 7.09 5.47
N GLU A 241 23.22 6.44 5.87
CA GLU A 241 23.97 5.53 5.00
C GLU A 241 23.10 4.33 4.60
N LEU A 242 22.36 3.75 5.55
CA LEU A 242 21.42 2.64 5.28
C LEU A 242 20.36 3.03 4.25
N LYS A 243 19.82 4.25 4.34
CA LYS A 243 18.89 4.79 3.33
C LYS A 243 19.55 4.89 1.95
N ASN A 244 20.77 5.43 1.90
CA ASN A 244 21.47 5.67 0.64
C ASN A 244 21.91 4.39 -0.05
N GLU A 245 22.32 3.38 0.70
CA GLU A 245 22.84 2.13 0.14
C GLU A 245 21.75 1.12 -0.26
N TYR A 246 20.57 1.14 0.39
CA TYR A 246 19.57 0.06 0.25
C TYR A 246 18.20 0.51 -0.28
N LEU A 247 17.93 1.81 -0.43
CA LEU A 247 16.63 2.32 -0.87
C LEU A 247 16.65 3.29 -2.06
N LEU A 248 17.81 3.86 -2.39
CA LEU A 248 18.02 4.75 -3.55
C LEU A 248 18.59 3.95 -4.72
#